data_AF-A0A177E6M9-F1
#
_entry.id   AF-A0A177E6M9-F1
#
_cell.length_a   1.000
_cell.length_b   1.000
_cell.length_c   1.000
_cell.angle_alpha   90.00
_cell.angle_beta   90.00
_cell.angle_gamma   90.00
#
_symmetry.space_group_name_H-M   'P 1'
#
loop_
_entity.id
_entity.type
_entity.pdbx_description
1 polymer ?
#
loop_
_entity_poly.entity_id
_entity_poly.type
_entity_poly.pdbx_seq_one_letter_code
_entity_poly.pdbx_strand_id
1 'polypeptide(L)'
;MAREALGMLDGALEAFVTQDPEKACAVCLKDEKVDSYQDVLINKIIECMESNKNIIKIGIHYIIIVKNLERVADLATNIAEEVVFLVEGRIIRHTEICESYISELKSEEPEVLKEKPSAEKKELFDLLEDHAQLVLHCVNMLPKAFEAFFQRNIEACHKIYTELVQIEREADSIKKNIRSHLPHGIILPVDKFELFLYLKEQDAIADAAEEILKWLTFREYEVPEDVSFQVILLTKHNIETAELLIPLLEYSRAYLSAADSIAREKAKEVIRKIRAREHESDEIATTLKREVFNMEKDPLSVFHLLRVTELICQISGRAENAGDLMRAMLAKV
;
A
#
# COMPACT_ATOMS: atom_id res chain seq x y z
N MET A 1 20.43 4.93 -11.15
CA MET A 1 19.12 4.33 -10.86
C MET A 1 19.04 2.85 -11.21
N ALA A 2 18.95 2.42 -12.49
CA ALA A 2 18.71 1.00 -12.81
C ALA A 2 19.68 -0.02 -12.15
N ARG A 3 20.98 0.27 -12.15
CA ARG A 3 21.99 -0.57 -11.48
C ARG A 3 21.80 -0.64 -9.96
N GLU A 4 21.34 0.44 -9.35
CA GLU A 4 21.13 0.52 -7.90
C GLU A 4 19.86 -0.26 -7.52
N ALA A 5 18.77 -0.06 -8.24
CA ALA A 5 17.53 -0.82 -8.05
C ALA A 5 17.77 -2.34 -8.19
N LEU A 6 18.52 -2.77 -9.22
CA LEU A 6 18.92 -4.18 -9.37
C LEU A 6 19.79 -4.66 -8.20
N GLY A 7 20.77 -3.86 -7.78
CA GLY A 7 21.63 -4.20 -6.65
C GLY A 7 20.89 -4.26 -5.30
N MET A 8 19.82 -3.48 -5.13
CA MET A 8 18.92 -3.58 -3.98
C MET A 8 18.14 -4.88 -4.02
N LEU A 9 17.57 -5.25 -5.17
CA LEU A 9 16.85 -6.51 -5.34
C LEU A 9 17.76 -7.71 -5.06
N ASP A 10 18.96 -7.75 -5.65
CA ASP A 10 19.93 -8.82 -5.42
C ASP A 10 20.31 -8.92 -3.94
N GLY A 11 20.56 -7.78 -3.28
CA GLY A 11 20.88 -7.73 -1.86
C GLY A 11 19.73 -8.19 -0.97
N ALA A 12 18.49 -7.83 -1.30
CA ALA A 12 17.31 -8.24 -0.55
C ALA A 12 17.09 -9.76 -0.64
N LEU A 13 17.26 -10.32 -1.84
CA LEU A 13 17.18 -11.77 -2.07
C LEU A 13 18.30 -12.52 -1.34
N GLU A 14 19.52 -11.99 -1.35
CA GLU A 14 20.64 -12.57 -0.61
C GLU A 14 20.36 -12.55 0.90
N ALA A 15 19.94 -11.41 1.44
CA ALA A 15 19.57 -11.27 2.85
C ALA A 15 18.45 -12.24 3.25
N PHE A 16 17.45 -12.42 2.40
CA PHE A 16 16.36 -13.35 2.63
C PHE A 16 16.81 -14.81 2.67
N VAL A 17 17.60 -15.25 1.68
CA VAL A 17 18.11 -16.62 1.60
C VAL A 17 19.06 -16.92 2.76
N THR A 18 19.87 -15.94 3.16
CA THR A 18 20.85 -16.10 4.25
C THR A 18 20.29 -15.79 5.64
N GLN A 19 19.05 -15.27 5.72
CA GLN A 19 18.44 -14.79 6.96
C GLN A 19 19.34 -13.80 7.72
N ASP A 20 19.90 -12.83 6.98
CA ASP A 20 20.91 -11.90 7.48
C ASP A 20 20.30 -10.48 7.63
N PRO A 21 19.97 -10.04 8.87
CA PRO A 21 19.34 -8.75 9.11
C PRO A 21 20.27 -7.56 8.86
N GLU A 22 21.59 -7.74 8.97
CA GLU A 22 22.55 -6.66 8.68
C GLU A 22 22.57 -6.36 7.18
N LYS A 23 22.59 -7.41 6.34
CA LYS A 23 22.49 -7.26 4.88
C LYS A 23 21.17 -6.64 4.47
N ALA A 24 20.08 -7.04 5.12
CA ALA A 24 18.77 -6.47 4.88
C ALA A 24 18.75 -4.96 5.20
N CYS A 25 19.26 -4.54 6.36
CA CYS A 25 19.38 -3.11 6.68
C CYS A 25 20.21 -2.34 5.64
N ALA A 26 21.29 -2.94 5.14
CA ALA A 26 22.11 -2.32 4.10
C ALA A 26 21.38 -2.12 2.77
N VAL A 27 20.30 -2.88 2.50
CA VAL A 27 19.41 -2.64 1.36
C VAL A 27 18.51 -1.44 1.65
N CYS A 28 17.87 -1.39 2.81
CA CYS A 28 16.98 -0.28 3.21
C CYS A 28 17.71 1.07 3.16
N LEU A 29 18.99 1.12 3.55
CA LEU A 29 19.80 2.34 3.48
C LEU A 29 20.07 2.86 2.05
N LYS A 30 19.85 2.04 1.02
CA LYS A 30 20.05 2.45 -0.39
C LYS A 30 18.80 3.08 -1.00
N ASP A 31 17.64 2.95 -0.34
CA ASP A 31 16.35 3.43 -0.82
C ASP A 31 16.37 4.94 -1.09
N GLU A 32 16.84 5.72 -0.09
CA GLU A 32 16.99 7.17 -0.19
C GLU A 32 17.85 7.61 -1.38
N LYS A 33 18.85 6.80 -1.75
CA LYS A 33 19.69 7.07 -2.92
C LYS A 33 18.89 6.89 -4.21
N VAL A 34 18.01 5.89 -4.31
CA VAL A 34 17.15 5.67 -5.47
C VAL A 34 16.10 6.78 -5.57
N ASP A 35 15.50 7.19 -4.45
CA ASP A 35 14.56 8.32 -4.39
C ASP A 35 15.20 9.61 -4.89
N SER A 36 16.42 9.90 -4.43
CA SER A 36 17.16 11.07 -4.89
C SER A 36 17.42 11.03 -6.41
N TYR A 37 17.66 9.84 -6.97
CA TYR A 37 17.80 9.69 -8.42
C TYR A 37 16.49 9.89 -9.16
N GLN A 38 15.38 9.43 -8.60
CA GLN A 38 14.05 9.65 -9.16
C GLN A 38 13.77 11.14 -9.31
N ASP A 39 13.94 11.92 -8.24
CA ASP A 39 13.68 13.36 -8.24
C ASP A 39 14.55 14.09 -9.26
N VAL A 40 15.86 13.80 -9.28
CA VAL A 40 16.79 14.42 -10.23
C VAL A 40 16.45 14.07 -11.68
N LEU A 41 16.12 12.81 -11.95
CA LEU A 41 15.81 12.37 -13.31
C LEU A 41 14.48 12.92 -13.81
N ILE A 42 13.43 12.90 -12.98
CA ILE A 42 12.12 13.45 -13.34
C ILE A 42 12.24 14.94 -13.66
N ASN A 43 12.90 15.73 -12.80
CA ASN A 43 13.09 17.16 -13.04
C ASN A 43 13.85 17.43 -14.35
N LYS A 44 14.92 16.68 -14.61
CA LYS A 44 15.68 16.81 -15.86
C LYS A 44 14.86 16.43 -17.10
N ILE A 45 14.00 15.42 -17.00
CA ILE A 45 13.09 15.04 -18.09
C ILE A 45 12.07 16.16 -18.35
N ILE A 46 11.52 16.77 -17.30
CA ILE A 46 10.59 17.90 -17.40
C ILE A 46 11.26 19.10 -18.08
N GLU A 47 12.45 19.52 -17.63
CA GLU A 47 13.22 20.61 -18.23
C GLU A 47 13.46 20.40 -19.73
N CYS A 48 13.77 19.16 -20.13
CA CYS A 48 13.95 18.79 -21.53
C CYS A 48 12.63 18.92 -22.32
N MET A 49 11.50 18.46 -21.75
CA MET A 49 10.17 18.57 -22.39
C MET A 49 9.70 20.02 -22.53
N GLU A 50 10.00 20.87 -21.55
CA GLU A 50 9.72 22.31 -21.61
C GLU A 50 10.54 23.00 -22.71
N SER A 51 11.80 22.60 -22.85
CA SER A 51 12.72 23.14 -23.86
C SER A 51 12.40 22.69 -25.29
N ASN A 52 11.79 21.50 -25.45
CA ASN A 52 11.44 20.97 -26.77
C ASN A 52 10.15 20.13 -26.74
N LYS A 53 9.07 20.71 -27.24
CA LYS A 53 7.76 20.04 -27.28
C LYS A 53 7.73 18.76 -28.13
N ASN A 54 8.64 18.58 -29.08
CA ASN A 54 8.68 17.38 -29.93
C ASN A 54 9.10 16.12 -29.17
N ILE A 55 9.72 16.25 -27.98
CA ILE A 55 10.16 15.11 -27.17
C ILE A 55 9.21 14.79 -26.02
N ILE A 56 8.06 15.46 -25.90
CA ILE A 56 7.08 15.22 -24.82
C ILE A 56 6.70 13.74 -24.72
N LYS A 57 6.38 13.10 -25.86
CA LYS A 57 6.02 11.67 -25.87
C LYS A 57 7.15 10.78 -25.36
N ILE A 58 8.39 11.08 -25.75
CA ILE A 58 9.58 10.36 -25.29
C ILE A 58 9.78 10.60 -23.79
N GLY A 59 9.64 11.84 -23.33
CA GLY A 59 9.78 12.22 -21.92
C GLY A 59 8.77 11.49 -21.02
N ILE A 60 7.51 11.34 -21.45
CA ILE A 60 6.51 10.54 -20.74
C ILE A 60 6.99 9.08 -20.56
N HIS A 61 7.50 8.45 -21.61
CA HIS A 61 8.03 7.08 -21.50
C HIS A 61 9.24 6.98 -20.55
N TYR A 62 10.11 8.00 -20.53
CA TYR A 62 11.22 8.04 -19.57
C TYR A 62 10.75 8.22 -18.13
N ILE A 63 9.73 9.04 -17.87
CA ILE A 63 9.11 9.17 -16.54
C ILE A 63 8.56 7.81 -16.08
N ILE A 64 7.87 7.08 -16.95
CA ILE A 64 7.36 5.74 -16.63
C ILE A 64 8.49 4.77 -16.30
N ILE A 65 9.58 4.77 -17.07
CA ILE A 65 10.76 3.93 -16.80
C ILE A 65 11.37 4.28 -15.43
N VAL A 66 11.54 5.56 -15.12
CA VAL A 66 12.09 6.02 -13.84
C VAL A 66 11.21 5.53 -12.68
N LYS A 67 9.90 5.75 -12.75
CA LYS A 67 8.94 5.26 -11.74
C LYS A 67 8.97 3.73 -11.59
N ASN A 68 9.09 2.99 -12.68
CA ASN A 68 9.18 1.53 -12.60
C ASN A 68 10.48 1.05 -11.93
N LEU A 69 11.57 1.81 -12.06
CA LEU A 69 12.84 1.48 -11.39
C LEU A 69 12.82 1.79 -9.91
N GLU A 70 12.18 2.89 -9.50
CA GLU A 70 11.95 3.18 -8.08
C GLU A 70 11.05 2.13 -7.46
N ARG A 71 9.93 1.77 -8.10
CA ARG A 71 9.08 0.67 -7.62
C ARG A 71 9.83 -0.65 -7.42
N VAL A 72 10.84 -0.97 -8.23
CA VAL A 72 11.70 -2.15 -8.01
C VAL A 72 12.55 -2.00 -6.75
N ALA A 73 13.08 -0.80 -6.50
CA ALA A 73 13.83 -0.49 -5.28
C ALA A 73 12.92 -0.56 -4.04
N ASP A 74 11.73 0.05 -4.07
CA ASP A 74 10.75 -0.03 -2.98
C ASP A 74 10.39 -1.47 -2.64
N LEU A 75 10.17 -2.31 -3.67
CA LEU A 75 9.87 -3.72 -3.48
C LEU A 75 11.07 -4.48 -2.87
N ALA A 76 12.30 -4.11 -3.21
CA ALA A 76 13.50 -4.68 -2.60
C ALA A 76 13.66 -4.24 -1.13
N THR A 77 13.45 -2.97 -0.83
CA THR A 77 13.41 -2.43 0.55
C THR A 77 12.36 -3.16 1.37
N ASN A 78 11.16 -3.34 0.79
CA ASN A 78 10.09 -4.10 1.39
C ASN A 78 10.48 -5.54 1.73
N ILE A 79 11.20 -6.24 0.85
CA ILE A 79 11.69 -7.60 1.15
C ILE A 79 12.70 -7.55 2.30
N ALA A 80 13.61 -6.58 2.28
CA ALA A 80 14.64 -6.44 3.31
C ALA A 80 14.06 -6.12 4.70
N GLU A 81 13.10 -5.21 4.80
CA GLU A 81 12.40 -4.93 6.06
C GLU A 81 11.75 -6.19 6.64
N GLU A 82 11.13 -7.02 5.79
CA GLU A 82 10.55 -8.29 6.20
C GLU A 82 11.61 -9.30 6.67
N VAL A 83 12.83 -9.29 6.12
CA VAL A 83 13.94 -10.14 6.60
C VAL A 83 14.35 -9.74 8.02
N VAL A 84 14.54 -8.45 8.28
CA VAL A 84 14.90 -7.97 9.64
C VAL A 84 13.81 -8.35 10.63
N PHE A 85 12.55 -8.15 10.24
CA PHE A 85 11.43 -8.52 11.07
C PHE A 85 11.31 -10.04 11.28
N LEU A 86 11.57 -10.85 10.25
CA LEU A 86 11.54 -12.31 10.32
C LEU A 86 12.58 -12.85 11.31
N VAL A 87 13.80 -12.31 11.26
CA VAL A 87 14.93 -12.80 12.05
C VAL A 87 14.86 -12.27 13.49
N GLU A 88 14.48 -11.00 13.66
CA GLU A 88 14.60 -10.33 14.96
C GLU A 88 13.30 -9.91 15.62
N GLY A 89 12.17 -9.98 14.90
CA GLY A 89 10.89 -9.48 15.39
C GLY A 89 10.81 -7.95 15.48
N ARG A 90 11.76 -7.22 14.89
CA ARG A 90 11.85 -5.75 14.92
C ARG A 90 11.32 -5.11 13.64
N ILE A 91 10.62 -3.99 13.79
CA ILE A 91 10.15 -3.19 12.66
C ILE A 91 11.18 -2.10 12.39
N ILE A 92 11.82 -2.16 11.24
CA ILE A 92 12.57 -1.04 10.67
C ILE A 92 11.71 -0.47 9.54
N ARG A 93 11.28 0.78 9.67
CA ARG A 93 10.68 1.55 8.55
C ARG A 93 11.47 2.84 8.44
N HIS A 94 11.81 3.25 7.23
CA HIS A 94 12.60 4.45 6.94
C HIS A 94 14.08 4.38 7.36
N THR A 95 14.91 5.10 6.60
CA THR A 95 16.38 5.14 6.70
C THR A 95 16.88 5.51 8.11
N GLU A 96 16.18 6.42 8.78
CA GLU A 96 16.55 6.95 10.11
C GLU A 96 16.53 5.87 11.21
N ILE A 97 15.69 4.84 11.07
CA ILE A 97 15.63 3.73 12.04
C ILE A 97 16.74 2.71 11.78
N CYS A 98 17.13 2.50 10.52
CA CYS A 98 18.20 1.57 10.14
C CYS A 98 19.58 2.02 10.66
N GLU A 99 19.86 3.32 10.66
CA GLU A 99 21.11 3.86 11.21
C GLU A 99 21.18 3.71 12.74
N SER A 100 20.07 3.98 13.43
CA SER A 100 19.96 3.75 14.88
C SER A 100 20.13 2.27 15.23
N TYR A 101 19.58 1.37 14.42
CA TYR A 101 19.66 -0.07 14.59
C TYR A 101 21.09 -0.64 14.41
N ILE A 102 21.85 -0.20 13.39
CA ILE A 102 23.27 -0.58 13.24
C ILE A 102 24.12 -0.08 14.42
N SER A 103 23.72 1.04 15.02
CA SER A 103 24.39 1.55 16.23
C SER A 103 24.04 0.75 17.49
N GLU A 104 22.79 0.27 17.61
CA GLU A 104 22.31 -0.57 18.72
C GLU A 104 22.83 -2.01 18.65
N LEU A 105 23.00 -2.61 17.46
CA LEU A 105 23.60 -3.93 17.28
C LEU A 105 25.03 -4.04 17.84
N LYS A 106 25.71 -2.91 18.03
CA LYS A 106 27.06 -2.83 18.60
C LYS A 106 27.08 -2.63 20.12
N SER A 107 25.92 -2.45 20.76
CA SER A 107 25.77 -2.30 22.20
C SER A 107 24.77 -3.33 22.71
N GLU A 108 25.25 -4.36 23.41
CA GLU A 108 24.41 -5.41 24.00
C GLU A 108 23.34 -4.83 24.94
N GLU A 109 22.05 -4.93 24.55
CA GLU A 109 20.88 -5.40 25.33
C GLU A 109 19.54 -4.84 24.75
N PRO A 110 18.52 -5.67 24.45
CA PRO A 110 17.19 -5.16 24.08
C PRO A 110 16.40 -4.73 25.32
N GLU A 111 15.91 -3.50 25.32
CA GLU A 111 15.04 -2.97 26.37
C GLU A 111 13.59 -3.52 26.19
N VAL A 112 13.17 -4.36 27.14
CA VAL A 112 11.81 -4.93 27.18
C VAL A 112 10.85 -3.92 27.81
N LEU A 113 9.96 -3.34 27.00
CA LEU A 113 8.87 -2.49 27.50
C LEU A 113 7.83 -3.34 28.27
N LYS A 114 7.57 -2.92 29.51
CA LYS A 114 6.63 -3.57 30.44
C LYS A 114 5.16 -3.31 30.08
N GLU A 115 4.36 -4.37 30.12
CA GLU A 115 2.92 -4.39 29.88
C GLU A 115 2.09 -3.56 30.89
N LYS A 116 0.97 -3.01 30.42
CA LYS A 116 -0.20 -2.67 31.25
C LYS A 116 -1.26 -3.78 31.09
N PRO A 117 -1.90 -4.26 32.17
CA PRO A 117 -2.97 -5.24 32.05
C PRO A 117 -4.33 -4.58 31.76
N SER A 118 -5.22 -5.37 31.16
CA SER A 118 -6.69 -5.23 31.03
C SER A 118 -7.27 -4.66 29.72
N ALA A 119 -7.50 -5.56 28.76
CA ALA A 119 -8.66 -5.58 27.85
C ALA A 119 -8.85 -7.04 27.37
N GLU A 120 -10.06 -7.44 26.98
CA GLU A 120 -10.36 -8.80 26.47
C GLU A 120 -9.27 -9.30 25.50
N LYS A 121 -8.85 -10.56 25.66
CA LYS A 121 -7.79 -11.15 24.85
C LYS A 121 -8.31 -11.40 23.43
N LYS A 122 -8.31 -10.36 22.59
CA LYS A 122 -8.68 -10.44 21.17
C LYS A 122 -7.79 -11.45 20.46
N GLU A 123 -8.40 -12.30 19.63
CA GLU A 123 -7.65 -13.24 18.79
C GLU A 123 -7.02 -12.51 17.59
N LEU A 124 -6.02 -13.14 16.95
CA LEU A 124 -5.29 -12.55 15.82
C LEU A 124 -6.23 -12.06 14.70
N PHE A 125 -7.24 -12.85 14.34
CA PHE A 125 -8.19 -12.49 13.28
C PHE A 125 -9.13 -11.35 13.70
N ASP A 126 -9.40 -11.17 14.99
CA ASP A 126 -10.16 -10.02 15.47
C ASP A 126 -9.34 -8.74 15.30
N LEU A 127 -8.02 -8.79 15.55
CA LEU A 127 -7.13 -7.66 15.31
C LEU A 127 -6.99 -7.32 13.82
N LEU A 128 -6.93 -8.33 12.95
CA LEU A 128 -6.95 -8.11 11.49
C LEU A 128 -8.25 -7.46 11.03
N GLU A 129 -9.38 -7.89 11.60
CA GLU A 129 -10.71 -7.34 11.30
C GLU A 129 -10.82 -5.89 11.80
N ASP A 130 -10.38 -5.60 13.03
CA ASP A 130 -10.32 -4.23 13.55
C ASP A 130 -9.46 -3.32 12.64
N HIS A 131 -8.27 -3.80 12.24
CA HIS A 131 -7.41 -3.09 11.31
C HIS A 131 -8.10 -2.88 9.96
N ALA A 132 -8.85 -3.87 9.46
CA ALA A 132 -9.54 -3.79 8.18
C ALA A 132 -10.65 -2.73 8.22
N GLN A 133 -11.37 -2.63 9.33
CA GLN A 133 -12.40 -1.61 9.52
C GLN A 133 -11.81 -0.20 9.50
N LEU A 134 -10.65 0.03 10.11
CA LEU A 134 -9.96 1.33 10.03
C LEU A 134 -9.46 1.65 8.62
N VAL A 135 -8.88 0.67 7.93
CA VAL A 135 -8.49 0.80 6.51
C VAL A 135 -9.71 1.14 5.64
N LEU A 136 -10.84 0.48 5.87
CA LEU A 136 -12.10 0.77 5.17
C LEU A 136 -12.62 2.17 5.49
N HIS A 137 -12.44 2.65 6.72
CA HIS A 137 -12.77 4.01 7.09
C HIS A 137 -11.96 5.01 6.25
N CYS A 138 -10.64 4.81 6.10
CA CYS A 138 -9.79 5.65 5.25
C CYS A 138 -10.30 5.75 3.81
N VAL A 139 -10.54 4.62 3.13
CA VAL A 139 -11.01 4.64 1.73
C VAL A 139 -12.44 5.21 1.59
N ASN A 140 -13.29 5.05 2.60
CA ASN A 140 -14.65 5.61 2.61
C ASN A 140 -14.68 7.13 2.79
N MET A 141 -13.54 7.77 3.08
CA MET A 141 -13.42 9.23 3.05
C MET A 141 -13.32 9.78 1.61
N LEU A 142 -12.85 8.97 0.67
CA LEU A 142 -12.54 9.39 -0.71
C LEU A 142 -13.74 10.00 -1.45
N PRO A 143 -14.98 9.46 -1.38
CA PRO A 143 -16.12 10.06 -2.08
C PRO A 143 -16.37 11.52 -1.67
N LYS A 144 -16.28 11.82 -0.37
CA LYS A 144 -16.42 13.19 0.14
C LYS A 144 -15.26 14.09 -0.30
N ALA A 145 -14.05 13.54 -0.36
CA ALA A 145 -12.88 14.29 -0.82
C ALA A 145 -12.96 14.63 -2.31
N PHE A 146 -13.39 13.68 -3.14
CA PHE A 146 -13.62 13.92 -4.56
C PHE A 146 -14.72 14.94 -4.80
N GLU A 147 -15.82 14.87 -4.05
CA GLU A 147 -16.88 15.89 -4.10
C GLU A 147 -16.32 17.28 -3.77
N ALA A 148 -15.56 17.41 -2.68
CA ALA A 148 -14.91 18.66 -2.31
C ALA A 148 -13.94 19.16 -3.39
N PHE A 149 -13.15 18.26 -3.98
CA PHE A 149 -12.21 18.57 -5.05
C PHE A 149 -12.92 19.07 -6.32
N PHE A 150 -13.99 18.40 -6.76
CA PHE A 150 -14.77 18.83 -7.93
C PHE A 150 -15.51 20.15 -7.70
N GLN A 151 -15.91 20.42 -6.46
CA GLN A 151 -16.44 21.72 -6.04
C GLN A 151 -15.35 22.79 -5.83
N ARG A 152 -14.08 22.46 -6.09
CA ARG A 152 -12.91 23.33 -5.94
C ARG A 152 -12.74 23.86 -4.51
N ASN A 153 -13.13 23.06 -3.53
CA ASN A 153 -13.04 23.37 -2.12
C ASN A 153 -11.79 22.71 -1.50
N ILE A 154 -10.62 23.32 -1.73
CA ILE A 154 -9.34 22.81 -1.21
C ILE A 154 -9.33 22.78 0.33
N GLU A 155 -9.97 23.76 0.99
CA GLU A 155 -10.02 23.80 2.46
C GLU A 155 -10.74 22.56 3.03
N ALA A 156 -11.83 22.13 2.38
CA ALA A 156 -12.51 20.88 2.72
C ALA A 156 -11.61 19.65 2.44
N CYS A 157 -10.87 19.62 1.33
CA CYS A 157 -9.92 18.55 1.04
C CYS A 157 -8.83 18.43 2.13
N HIS A 158 -8.26 19.55 2.58
CA HIS A 158 -7.28 19.56 3.68
C HIS A 158 -7.86 19.09 5.02
N LYS A 159 -9.11 19.46 5.33
CA LYS A 159 -9.79 18.98 6.55
C LYS A 159 -9.96 17.46 6.51
N ILE A 160 -10.42 16.92 5.38
CA ILE A 160 -10.58 15.47 5.18
C ILE A 160 -9.23 14.75 5.27
N TYR A 161 -8.18 15.29 4.63
CA TYR A 161 -6.82 14.75 4.75
C TYR A 161 -6.34 14.69 6.21
N THR A 162 -6.58 15.76 6.98
CA THR A 162 -6.18 15.82 8.40
C THR A 162 -6.92 14.79 9.26
N GLU A 163 -8.19 14.53 8.97
CA GLU A 163 -8.98 13.49 9.63
C GLU A 163 -8.47 12.09 9.26
N LEU A 164 -8.14 11.84 7.98
CA LEU A 164 -7.54 10.57 7.55
C LEU A 164 -6.23 10.26 8.29
N VAL A 165 -5.37 11.25 8.48
CA VAL A 165 -4.10 11.08 9.23
C VAL A 165 -4.34 10.63 10.68
N GLN A 166 -5.48 10.95 11.30
CA GLN A 166 -5.78 10.43 12.64
C GLN A 166 -6.18 8.95 12.59
N ILE A 167 -6.98 8.55 11.60
CA ILE A 167 -7.41 7.17 11.41
C ILE A 167 -6.21 6.27 11.06
N GLU A 168 -5.30 6.75 10.22
CA GLU A 168 -4.06 6.03 9.86
C GLU A 168 -3.21 5.73 11.11
N ARG A 169 -3.05 6.70 12.02
CA ARG A 169 -2.32 6.48 13.28
C ARG A 169 -2.95 5.40 14.15
N GLU A 170 -4.28 5.32 14.16
CA GLU A 170 -5.00 4.25 14.85
C GLU A 170 -4.75 2.89 14.18
N ALA A 171 -4.78 2.84 12.84
CA ALA A 171 -4.49 1.63 12.08
C ALA A 171 -3.04 1.14 12.32
N ASP A 172 -2.05 2.02 12.25
CA ASP A 172 -0.65 1.66 12.47
C ASP A 172 -0.40 1.18 13.93
N SER A 173 -1.18 1.67 14.90
CA SER A 173 -1.17 1.15 16.27
C SER A 173 -1.66 -0.30 16.35
N ILE A 174 -2.76 -0.64 15.67
CA ILE A 174 -3.25 -2.03 15.59
C ILE A 174 -2.23 -2.91 14.85
N LYS A 175 -1.66 -2.42 13.75
CA LYS A 175 -0.60 -3.13 13.00
C LYS A 175 0.61 -3.42 13.87
N LYS A 176 1.08 -2.45 14.67
CA LYS A 176 2.14 -2.64 15.67
C LYS A 176 1.75 -3.69 16.70
N ASN A 177 0.52 -3.65 17.20
CA ASN A 177 -0.01 -4.61 18.17
C ASN A 177 -0.02 -6.05 17.62
N ILE A 178 -0.50 -6.25 16.38
CA ILE A 178 -0.46 -7.55 15.70
C ILE A 178 0.97 -8.06 15.59
N ARG A 179 1.90 -7.20 15.19
CA ARG A 179 3.31 -7.55 15.02
C ARG A 179 4.00 -7.90 16.36
N SER A 180 3.68 -7.19 17.43
CA SER A 180 4.34 -7.37 18.74
C SER A 180 3.80 -8.55 19.57
N HIS A 181 2.54 -8.94 19.39
CA HIS A 181 1.92 -10.02 20.18
C HIS A 181 1.87 -11.37 19.46
N LEU A 182 2.61 -11.54 18.36
CA LEU A 182 2.71 -12.85 17.72
C LEU A 182 3.59 -13.79 18.58
N PRO A 183 3.02 -14.86 19.16
CA PRO A 183 3.75 -15.70 20.09
C PRO A 183 4.98 -16.34 19.44
N HIS A 184 6.14 -16.20 20.07
CA HIS A 184 7.36 -16.89 19.66
C HIS A 184 7.22 -18.38 19.99
N GLY A 185 7.14 -19.23 18.96
CA GLY A 185 7.17 -20.68 19.11
C GLY A 185 5.82 -21.39 19.32
N ILE A 186 4.67 -20.72 19.13
CA ILE A 186 3.37 -21.39 19.07
C ILE A 186 3.05 -21.78 17.61
N ILE A 187 2.46 -22.97 17.43
CA ILE A 187 1.87 -23.41 16.15
C ILE A 187 0.72 -22.45 15.82
N LEU A 188 0.98 -21.51 14.92
CA LEU A 188 -0.07 -20.67 14.34
C LEU A 188 -0.89 -21.52 13.36
N PRO A 189 -2.20 -21.26 13.23
CA PRO A 189 -3.02 -21.93 12.22
C PRO A 189 -2.61 -21.51 10.80
N VAL A 190 -1.79 -20.47 10.65
CA VAL A 190 -1.32 -19.94 9.38
C VAL A 190 0.18 -19.65 9.43
N ASP A 191 0.81 -19.58 8.27
CA ASP A 191 2.21 -19.20 8.16
C ASP A 191 2.41 -17.73 8.57
N LYS A 192 3.41 -17.47 9.43
CA LYS A 192 3.71 -16.14 9.99
C LYS A 192 4.08 -15.12 8.91
N PHE A 193 4.79 -15.55 7.86
CA PHE A 193 5.21 -14.66 6.78
C PHE A 193 4.02 -14.28 5.89
N GLU A 194 3.18 -15.23 5.53
CA GLU A 194 1.96 -14.96 4.73
C GLU A 194 0.99 -14.03 5.47
N LEU A 195 0.88 -14.17 6.78
CA LEU A 195 0.08 -13.28 7.63
C LEU A 195 0.59 -11.83 7.60
N PHE A 196 1.90 -11.62 7.65
CA PHE A 196 2.47 -10.27 7.62
C PHE A 196 2.39 -9.64 6.25
N LEU A 197 2.60 -10.41 5.19
CA LEU A 197 2.32 -9.96 3.83
C LEU A 197 0.85 -9.57 3.68
N TYR A 198 -0.08 -10.35 4.25
CA TYR A 198 -1.50 -10.02 4.21
C TYR A 198 -1.77 -8.68 4.92
N LEU A 199 -1.25 -8.52 6.14
CA LEU A 199 -1.40 -7.28 6.91
C LEU A 199 -0.79 -6.07 6.17
N LYS A 200 0.33 -6.27 5.47
CA LYS A 200 0.99 -5.25 4.65
C LYS A 200 0.13 -4.84 3.45
N GLU A 201 -0.44 -5.79 2.71
CA GLU A 201 -1.33 -5.46 1.59
C GLU A 201 -2.62 -4.79 2.08
N GLN A 202 -3.13 -5.16 3.25
CA GLN A 202 -4.27 -4.50 3.88
C GLN A 202 -3.97 -3.05 4.27
N ASP A 203 -2.80 -2.79 4.84
CA ASP A 203 -2.33 -1.44 5.20
C ASP A 203 -2.08 -0.56 3.96
N ALA A 204 -1.50 -1.12 2.90
CA ALA A 204 -1.25 -0.41 1.65
C ALA A 204 -2.53 0.11 0.96
N ILE A 205 -3.72 -0.39 1.34
CA ILE A 205 -5.01 0.18 0.91
C ILE A 205 -5.25 1.55 1.56
N ALA A 206 -4.95 1.69 2.86
CA ALA A 206 -5.05 2.98 3.54
C ALA A 206 -4.01 3.96 3.02
N ASP A 207 -2.79 3.51 2.75
CA ASP A 207 -1.72 4.32 2.13
C ASP A 207 -2.17 4.88 0.78
N ALA A 208 -2.83 4.06 -0.05
CA ALA A 208 -3.38 4.50 -1.32
C ALA A 208 -4.44 5.61 -1.12
N ALA A 209 -5.29 5.51 -0.10
CA ALA A 209 -6.25 6.55 0.23
C ALA A 209 -5.58 7.84 0.70
N GLU A 210 -4.56 7.75 1.57
CA GLU A 210 -3.76 8.89 2.02
C GLU A 210 -3.15 9.62 0.82
N GLU A 211 -2.48 8.89 -0.06
CA GLU A 211 -1.83 9.45 -1.23
C GLU A 211 -2.85 10.08 -2.18
N ILE A 212 -4.03 9.48 -2.40
CA ILE A 212 -5.09 10.14 -3.19
C ILE A 212 -5.45 11.49 -2.56
N LEU A 213 -5.79 11.52 -1.26
CA LEU A 213 -6.20 12.76 -0.59
C LEU A 213 -5.12 13.84 -0.66
N LYS A 214 -3.87 13.46 -0.42
CA LYS A 214 -2.71 14.34 -0.51
C LYS A 214 -2.60 14.95 -1.91
N TRP A 215 -2.71 14.12 -2.96
CA TRP A 215 -2.71 14.60 -4.34
C TRP A 215 -3.84 15.58 -4.61
N LEU A 216 -5.06 15.33 -4.13
CA LEU A 216 -6.19 16.27 -4.28
C LEU A 216 -5.93 17.66 -3.68
N THR A 217 -4.99 17.79 -2.74
CA THR A 217 -4.60 19.09 -2.16
C THR A 217 -3.55 19.86 -2.97
N PHE A 218 -2.86 19.21 -3.90
CA PHE A 218 -1.73 19.83 -4.61
C PHE A 218 -2.15 20.86 -5.65
N ARG A 219 -3.35 20.74 -6.21
CA ARG A 219 -3.79 21.57 -7.33
C ARG A 219 -5.29 21.74 -7.38
N GLU A 220 -5.73 22.94 -7.72
CA GLU A 220 -7.13 23.26 -8.00
C GLU A 220 -7.34 23.52 -9.49
N TYR A 221 -8.32 22.84 -10.08
CA TYR A 221 -8.75 23.09 -11.45
C TYR A 221 -10.16 22.51 -11.65
N GLU A 222 -10.84 23.00 -12.68
CA GLU A 222 -12.14 22.47 -13.08
C GLU A 222 -11.98 21.16 -13.85
N VAL A 223 -12.68 20.12 -13.38
CA VAL A 223 -12.76 18.79 -14.01
C VAL A 223 -14.10 18.70 -14.78
N PRO A 224 -14.09 18.25 -16.05
CA PRO A 224 -15.33 18.04 -16.81
C PRO A 224 -16.29 17.06 -16.11
N GLU A 225 -17.59 17.27 -16.26
CA GLU A 225 -18.63 16.49 -15.57
C GLU A 225 -18.52 14.99 -15.89
N ASP A 226 -18.35 14.63 -17.17
CA ASP A 226 -18.19 13.23 -17.60
C ASP A 226 -16.99 12.54 -16.91
N VAL A 227 -15.86 13.25 -16.83
CA VAL A 227 -14.64 12.75 -16.18
C VAL A 227 -14.85 12.62 -14.66
N SER A 228 -15.52 13.59 -14.05
CA SER A 228 -15.83 13.54 -12.61
C SER A 228 -16.73 12.36 -12.27
N PHE A 229 -17.73 12.06 -13.11
CA PHE A 229 -18.60 10.90 -12.97
C PHE A 229 -17.81 9.59 -13.04
N GLN A 230 -16.91 9.46 -14.01
CA GLN A 230 -16.06 8.28 -14.16
C GLN A 230 -15.10 8.10 -12.97
N VAL A 231 -14.56 9.18 -12.40
CA VAL A 231 -13.72 9.11 -11.19
C VAL A 231 -14.53 8.61 -10.00
N ILE A 232 -15.76 9.10 -9.80
CA ILE A 232 -16.64 8.63 -8.73
C ILE A 232 -17.02 7.16 -8.93
N LEU A 233 -17.34 6.76 -10.16
CA LEU A 233 -17.66 5.38 -10.49
C LEU A 233 -16.49 4.44 -10.17
N LEU A 234 -15.28 4.79 -10.63
CA LEU A 234 -14.06 4.02 -10.35
C LEU A 234 -13.79 3.94 -8.83
N THR A 235 -13.91 5.07 -8.13
CA THR A 235 -13.67 5.15 -6.67
C THR A 235 -14.63 4.24 -5.93
N LYS A 236 -15.93 4.33 -6.21
CA LYS A 236 -16.95 3.48 -5.60
C LYS A 236 -16.67 2.00 -5.83
N HIS A 237 -16.35 1.64 -7.08
CA HIS A 237 -16.05 0.25 -7.44
C HIS A 237 -14.86 -0.32 -6.66
N ASN A 238 -13.80 0.49 -6.48
CA ASN A 238 -12.61 0.12 -5.73
C ASN A 238 -12.88 -0.01 -4.22
N ILE A 239 -13.64 0.91 -3.62
CA ILE A 239 -14.06 0.84 -2.21
C ILE A 239 -14.86 -0.44 -1.96
N GLU A 240 -15.89 -0.70 -2.75
CA GLU A 240 -16.71 -1.91 -2.66
C GLU A 240 -15.90 -3.20 -2.85
N THR A 241 -14.75 -3.13 -3.54
CA THR A 241 -13.82 -4.26 -3.68
C THR A 241 -13.01 -4.47 -2.40
N ALA A 242 -12.49 -3.39 -1.80
CA ALA A 242 -11.81 -3.46 -0.51
C ALA A 242 -12.74 -3.92 0.63
N GLU A 243 -14.02 -3.54 0.60
CA GLU A 243 -15.03 -3.97 1.58
C GLU A 243 -15.19 -5.49 1.66
N LEU A 244 -14.86 -6.23 0.59
CA LEU A 244 -14.87 -7.68 0.57
C LEU A 244 -13.80 -8.32 1.49
N LEU A 245 -12.82 -7.56 1.98
CA LEU A 245 -11.84 -8.05 2.95
C LEU A 245 -12.47 -8.42 4.29
N ILE A 246 -13.56 -7.75 4.70
CA ILE A 246 -14.28 -8.06 5.96
C ILE A 246 -14.88 -9.47 5.91
N PRO A 247 -15.79 -9.81 4.98
CA PRO A 247 -16.32 -11.17 4.89
C PRO A 247 -15.23 -12.20 4.60
N LEU A 248 -14.16 -11.83 3.89
CA LEU A 248 -13.00 -12.72 3.72
C LEU A 248 -12.37 -13.10 5.07
N LEU A 249 -12.09 -12.11 5.93
CA LEU A 249 -11.54 -12.33 7.27
C LEU A 249 -12.50 -13.14 8.15
N GLU A 250 -13.80 -12.81 8.13
CA GLU A 250 -14.83 -13.52 8.89
C GLU A 250 -14.87 -15.01 8.54
N TYR A 251 -14.94 -15.34 7.25
CA TYR A 251 -14.98 -16.74 6.80
C TYR A 251 -13.66 -17.46 7.03
N SER A 252 -12.53 -16.75 6.91
CA SER A 252 -11.21 -17.32 7.16
C SER A 252 -11.03 -17.66 8.65
N ARG A 253 -11.46 -16.77 9.56
CA ARG A 253 -11.51 -17.03 11.00
C ARG A 253 -12.36 -18.27 11.32
N ALA A 254 -13.57 -18.34 10.77
CA ALA A 254 -14.46 -19.49 10.99
C ALA A 254 -13.85 -20.82 10.55
N TYR A 255 -13.16 -20.86 9.40
CA TYR A 255 -12.44 -22.05 8.96
C TYR A 255 -11.24 -22.38 9.87
N LEU A 256 -10.38 -21.41 10.17
CA LEU A 256 -9.14 -21.66 10.90
C LEU A 256 -9.38 -22.03 12.38
N SER A 257 -10.43 -21.49 13.00
CA SER A 257 -10.75 -21.79 14.40
C SER A 257 -11.59 -23.06 14.57
N ALA A 258 -12.43 -23.43 13.60
CA ALA A 258 -13.40 -24.52 13.76
C ALA A 258 -13.37 -25.59 12.64
N ALA A 259 -12.42 -25.52 11.71
CA ALA A 259 -12.34 -26.38 10.51
C ALA A 259 -13.63 -26.39 9.66
N ASP A 260 -14.37 -25.27 9.65
CA ASP A 260 -15.63 -25.13 8.90
C ASP A 260 -15.39 -25.11 7.37
N SER A 261 -15.60 -26.26 6.73
CA SER A 261 -15.47 -26.41 5.28
C SER A 261 -16.41 -25.51 4.46
N ILE A 262 -17.59 -25.13 4.99
CA ILE A 262 -18.52 -24.23 4.32
C ILE A 262 -17.94 -22.81 4.34
N ALA A 263 -17.39 -22.38 5.48
CA ALA A 263 -16.71 -21.10 5.59
C ALA A 263 -15.52 -21.01 4.63
N ARG A 264 -14.73 -22.09 4.49
CA ARG A 264 -13.63 -22.14 3.51
C ARG A 264 -14.09 -21.90 2.06
N GLU A 265 -15.19 -22.52 1.65
CA GLU A 265 -15.72 -22.33 0.29
C GLU A 265 -16.28 -20.92 0.09
N LYS A 266 -16.92 -20.34 1.11
CA LYS A 266 -17.34 -18.92 1.07
C LYS A 266 -16.15 -17.97 0.98
N ALA A 267 -15.08 -18.20 1.73
CA ALA A 267 -13.84 -17.42 1.62
C ALA A 267 -13.28 -17.49 0.19
N LYS A 268 -13.24 -18.68 -0.43
CA LYS A 268 -12.81 -18.83 -1.83
C LYS A 268 -13.71 -18.08 -2.82
N GLU A 269 -15.02 -18.06 -2.59
CA GLU A 269 -15.97 -17.29 -3.39
C GLU A 269 -15.71 -15.78 -3.29
N VAL A 270 -15.47 -15.28 -2.08
CA VAL A 270 -15.09 -13.87 -1.85
C VAL A 270 -13.81 -13.53 -2.60
N ILE A 271 -12.77 -14.37 -2.55
CA ILE A 271 -11.51 -14.11 -3.27
C ILE A 271 -11.74 -14.11 -4.79
N ARG A 272 -12.58 -15.00 -5.34
CA ARG A 272 -12.94 -14.95 -6.77
C ARG A 272 -13.67 -13.66 -7.13
N LYS A 273 -14.54 -13.18 -6.25
CA LYS A 273 -15.26 -11.92 -6.43
C LYS A 273 -14.31 -10.72 -6.41
N ILE A 274 -13.34 -10.69 -5.50
CA ILE A 274 -12.30 -9.64 -5.46
C ILE A 274 -11.56 -9.57 -6.81
N ARG A 275 -11.08 -10.71 -7.32
CA ARG A 275 -10.38 -10.77 -8.62
C ARG A 275 -11.24 -10.32 -9.80
N ALA A 276 -12.51 -10.73 -9.84
CA ALA A 276 -13.43 -10.30 -10.89
C ALA A 276 -13.62 -8.78 -10.87
N ARG A 277 -13.74 -8.18 -9.68
CA ARG A 277 -13.91 -6.75 -9.53
C ARG A 277 -12.63 -5.96 -9.81
N GLU A 278 -11.45 -6.48 -9.47
CA GLU A 278 -10.18 -5.89 -9.87
C GLU A 278 -10.10 -5.78 -11.41
N HIS A 279 -10.48 -6.85 -12.13
CA HIS A 279 -10.51 -6.82 -13.58
C HIS A 279 -11.50 -5.77 -14.14
N GLU A 280 -12.70 -5.69 -13.56
CA GLU A 280 -13.69 -4.66 -13.90
C GLU A 280 -13.17 -3.24 -13.60
N SER A 281 -12.39 -3.06 -12.52
CA SER A 281 -11.76 -1.78 -12.16
C SER A 281 -10.78 -1.33 -13.24
N ASP A 282 -9.96 -2.25 -13.76
CA ASP A 282 -8.99 -1.99 -14.83
C ASP A 282 -9.67 -1.53 -16.13
N GLU A 283 -10.84 -2.10 -16.46
CA GLU A 283 -11.63 -1.68 -17.62
C GLU A 283 -12.20 -0.26 -17.45
N ILE A 284 -12.74 0.05 -16.27
CA ILE A 284 -13.24 1.40 -15.93
C ILE A 284 -12.09 2.41 -15.98
N ALA A 285 -10.94 2.07 -15.39
CA ALA A 285 -9.77 2.93 -15.37
C ALA A 285 -9.20 3.17 -16.77
N THR A 286 -9.21 2.17 -17.64
CA THR A 286 -8.80 2.32 -19.04
C THR A 286 -9.69 3.30 -19.79
N THR A 287 -11.00 3.25 -19.54
CA THR A 287 -11.96 4.20 -20.10
C THR A 287 -11.72 5.61 -19.59
N LEU A 288 -11.60 5.79 -18.27
CA LEU A 288 -11.32 7.08 -17.64
C LEU A 288 -10.00 7.68 -18.13
N LYS A 289 -8.92 6.88 -18.22
CA LYS A 289 -7.62 7.34 -18.75
C LYS A 289 -7.79 7.87 -20.18
N ARG A 290 -8.56 7.19 -21.03
CA ARG A 290 -8.84 7.66 -22.40
C ARG A 290 -9.56 9.00 -22.40
N GLU A 291 -10.57 9.19 -21.55
CA GLU A 291 -11.29 10.46 -21.45
C GLU A 291 -10.38 11.58 -20.93
N VAL A 292 -9.60 11.32 -19.89
CA VAL A 292 -8.62 12.26 -19.32
C VAL A 292 -7.56 12.66 -20.34
N PHE A 293 -7.10 11.75 -21.20
CA PHE A 293 -6.14 12.08 -22.26
C PHE A 293 -6.72 12.96 -23.37
N ASN A 294 -8.04 12.93 -23.57
CA ASN A 294 -8.71 13.68 -24.63
C ASN A 294 -9.37 14.97 -24.14
N MET A 295 -9.30 15.29 -22.84
CA MET A 295 -9.86 16.54 -22.32
C MET A 295 -9.04 17.75 -22.78
N GLU A 296 -9.71 18.85 -23.13
CA GLU A 296 -9.07 20.14 -23.44
C GLU A 296 -8.62 20.85 -22.15
N LYS A 297 -7.60 20.30 -21.48
CA LYS A 297 -6.98 20.89 -20.28
C LYS A 297 -5.46 20.94 -20.40
N ASP A 298 -4.82 21.68 -19.51
CA ASP A 298 -3.36 21.77 -19.49
C ASP A 298 -2.71 20.43 -19.10
N PRO A 299 -1.48 20.14 -19.58
CA PRO A 299 -0.81 18.86 -19.33
C PRO A 299 -0.64 18.48 -17.86
N LEU A 300 -0.54 19.45 -16.94
CA LEU A 300 -0.39 19.15 -15.50
C LEU A 300 -1.71 18.63 -14.93
N SER A 301 -2.85 19.20 -15.35
CA SER A 301 -4.18 18.73 -14.94
C SER A 301 -4.48 17.32 -15.49
N VAL A 302 -4.03 17.03 -16.72
CA VAL A 302 -4.09 15.67 -17.30
C VAL A 302 -3.24 14.70 -16.50
N PHE A 303 -1.98 15.03 -16.24
CA PHE A 303 -1.09 14.19 -15.46
C PHE A 303 -1.62 13.93 -14.04
N HIS A 304 -2.12 14.97 -13.39
CA HIS A 304 -2.71 14.89 -12.05
C HIS A 304 -3.88 13.89 -12.01
N LEU A 305 -4.86 14.01 -12.93
CA LEU A 305 -5.97 13.04 -12.99
C LEU A 305 -5.50 11.63 -13.30
N LEU A 306 -4.56 11.44 -14.22
CA LEU A 306 -4.02 10.11 -14.53
C LEU A 306 -3.38 9.47 -13.29
N ARG A 307 -2.61 10.24 -12.51
CA ARG A 307 -2.00 9.74 -11.28
C ARG A 307 -3.06 9.39 -10.24
N VAL A 308 -4.06 10.24 -10.04
CA VAL A 308 -5.17 9.95 -9.13
C VAL A 308 -5.93 8.69 -9.57
N THR A 309 -6.18 8.51 -10.87
CA THR A 309 -6.78 7.28 -11.42
C THR A 309 -5.95 6.05 -11.10
N GLU A 310 -4.62 6.11 -11.27
CA GLU A 310 -3.72 4.99 -10.92
C GLU A 310 -3.77 4.66 -9.43
N LEU A 311 -3.77 5.68 -8.56
CA LEU A 311 -3.84 5.48 -7.12
C LEU A 311 -5.18 4.84 -6.68
N ILE A 312 -6.31 5.25 -7.27
CA ILE A 312 -7.60 4.60 -7.01
C ILE A 312 -7.54 3.10 -7.33
N CYS A 313 -6.93 2.73 -8.46
CA CYS A 313 -6.81 1.32 -8.87
C CYS A 313 -5.95 0.50 -7.91
N GLN A 314 -5.01 1.12 -7.19
CA GLN A 314 -4.20 0.41 -6.20
C GLN A 314 -5.06 -0.18 -5.09
N ILE A 315 -6.19 0.44 -4.74
CA ILE A 315 -7.09 -0.06 -3.68
C ILE A 315 -7.57 -1.48 -4.00
N SER A 316 -8.15 -1.71 -5.19
CA SER A 316 -8.60 -3.06 -5.57
C SER A 316 -7.45 -4.02 -5.83
N GLY A 317 -6.33 -3.55 -6.41
CA GLY A 317 -5.15 -4.38 -6.62
C GLY A 317 -4.51 -4.89 -5.31
N ARG A 318 -4.45 -4.04 -4.28
CA ARG A 318 -4.00 -4.43 -2.93
C ARG A 318 -4.98 -5.40 -2.27
N ALA A 319 -6.29 -5.19 -2.43
CA ALA A 319 -7.29 -6.13 -1.96
C ALA A 319 -7.19 -7.50 -2.65
N GLU A 320 -6.86 -7.54 -3.95
CA GLU A 320 -6.59 -8.79 -4.68
C GLU A 320 -5.38 -9.53 -4.11
N ASN A 321 -4.26 -8.83 -3.92
CA ASN A 321 -3.04 -9.41 -3.32
C ASN A 321 -3.33 -9.99 -1.91
N ALA A 322 -4.06 -9.24 -1.08
CA ALA A 322 -4.49 -9.72 0.23
C ALA A 322 -5.38 -10.97 0.11
N GLY A 323 -6.31 -11.00 -0.83
CA GLY A 323 -7.13 -12.18 -1.13
C GLY A 323 -6.31 -13.41 -1.55
N ASP A 324 -5.24 -13.20 -2.32
CA ASP A 324 -4.36 -14.26 -2.80
C ASP A 324 -3.46 -14.82 -1.70
N LEU A 325 -2.97 -13.97 -0.80
CA LEU A 325 -2.26 -14.38 0.40
C LEU A 325 -3.18 -15.16 1.34
N MET A 326 -4.42 -14.71 1.54
CA MET A 326 -5.41 -15.45 2.31
C MET A 326 -5.71 -16.81 1.69
N ARG A 327 -5.79 -16.91 0.35
CA ARG A 327 -5.94 -18.20 -0.33
C ARG A 327 -4.79 -19.16 0.01
N ALA A 328 -3.56 -18.65 -0.01
CA ALA A 328 -2.38 -19.46 0.30
C ALA A 328 -2.43 -20.00 1.74
N MET A 329 -2.79 -19.13 2.70
CA MET A 329 -2.99 -19.52 4.10
C MET A 329 -4.08 -20.59 4.25
N LEU A 330 -5.22 -20.45 3.57
CA LEU A 330 -6.33 -21.42 3.59
C LEU A 330 -6.04 -22.74 2.85
N ALA A 331 -4.93 -22.83 2.09
CA ALA A 331 -4.55 -24.03 1.35
C ALA A 331 -3.62 -24.95 2.15
N LYS A 332 -2.88 -24.41 3.12
CA LYS A 332 -1.87 -25.12 3.94
C LYS A 332 -2.44 -25.80 5.18
N VAL A 333 -3.69 -25.52 5.52
CA VAL A 333 -4.48 -26.08 6.63
C VAL A 333 -5.53 -27.03 6.09
#